data_AF-A0A0A9CVL9-F1
#
_entry.id   AF-A0A0A9CVL9-F1
#
_cell.length_a   1.000
_cell.length_b   1.000
_cell.length_c   1.000
_cell.angle_alpha   90.00
_cell.angle_beta   90.00
_cell.angle_gamma   90.00
#
_symmetry.space_group_name_H-M   'P 1'
#
loop_
_entity.id
_entity.type
_entity.pdbx_description
1 polymer ?
#
loop_
_entity_poly.entity_id
_entity_poly.type
_entity_poly.pdbx_seq_one_letter_code
_entity_poly.pdbx_strand_id
1 'polypeptide(L)'
;MTTSRQAYKVDREHPGSDIAGETAAAMAAASMVFRESNPHYAHLLLHHAQQLFEFADKYRGKYDSSIAEVKSYYASVSGYKDELLWAALWLHRATGSAEYLDYVVDKADCFGGTGWAITEFSWDVKYAGVQILAARLLLRGEHAPHHRNTLEQYKAKAEHYVCACLGRNGAGGADANVERSPGGMLYIRQWNNMQYVTNAAFLLSAYSDYLAEAGVRAVSCAGGETVAADEVFALARVQVDYVLGTNPRGISYLVGYGAKYPNRVHHRAASIVPYKHSKEFIGCTQGFDHWFGRRSSNPNVLVGAIVGGPDRRDRFRDNRENYMQTEACTYNTAPMVGMFAKLNRMARQEREQGSTTPVTSTAAEV
;
A
#
# COMPACT_ATOMS: atom_id res chain seq x y z
N MET A 1 -15.70 21.35 14.43
CA MET A 1 -14.83 22.29 13.67
C MET A 1 -15.72 23.38 13.11
N THR A 2 -15.34 24.65 13.23
CA THR A 2 -16.16 25.82 12.83
C THR A 2 -15.63 26.55 11.59
N THR A 3 -14.47 26.15 11.07
CA THR A 3 -13.91 26.70 9.83
C THR A 3 -14.68 26.20 8.61
N SER A 4 -14.67 26.99 7.52
CA SER A 4 -15.25 26.57 6.24
C SER A 4 -14.69 25.21 5.80
N ARG A 5 -15.56 24.37 5.23
CA ARG A 5 -15.24 23.07 4.65
C ARG A 5 -15.64 23.08 3.18
N GLN A 6 -15.03 24.00 2.43
CA GLN A 6 -15.28 24.16 1.01
C GLN A 6 -15.02 22.84 0.27
N ALA A 7 -15.98 22.47 -0.58
CA ALA A 7 -15.86 21.32 -1.45
C ALA A 7 -15.25 21.75 -2.78
N TYR A 8 -14.28 20.98 -3.25
CA TYR A 8 -13.67 21.10 -4.56
C TYR A 8 -14.02 19.87 -5.39
N LYS A 9 -13.99 20.01 -6.71
CA LYS A 9 -14.32 18.94 -7.64
C LYS A 9 -13.46 19.03 -8.89
N VAL A 10 -13.32 17.90 -9.58
CA VAL A 10 -12.85 17.86 -10.96
C VAL A 10 -14.04 17.69 -11.89
N ASP A 11 -13.98 18.28 -13.07
CA ASP A 11 -15.00 18.23 -14.11
C ASP A 11 -14.34 18.24 -15.50
N ARG A 12 -15.13 18.42 -16.57
CA ARG A 12 -14.61 18.34 -17.94
C ARG A 12 -13.66 19.48 -18.27
N GLU A 13 -13.94 20.65 -17.71
CA GLU A 13 -13.14 21.87 -17.88
C GLU A 13 -11.93 21.89 -16.94
N HIS A 14 -12.03 21.23 -15.78
CA HIS A 14 -10.96 21.08 -14.79
C HIS A 14 -10.71 19.59 -14.48
N PRO A 15 -10.00 18.87 -15.38
CA PRO A 15 -9.85 17.42 -15.29
C PRO A 15 -8.96 16.96 -14.13
N GLY A 16 -9.07 15.67 -13.79
CA GLY A 16 -8.22 15.00 -12.80
C GLY A 16 -8.24 13.49 -13.00
N SER A 17 -7.46 13.02 -13.97
CA SER A 17 -7.37 11.62 -14.38
C SER A 17 -6.80 10.72 -13.30
N ASP A 18 -5.85 11.23 -12.52
CA ASP A 18 -5.26 10.55 -11.37
C ASP A 18 -6.31 10.27 -10.30
N ILE A 19 -6.96 11.31 -9.75
CA ILE A 19 -7.94 11.13 -8.68
C ILE A 19 -9.18 10.35 -9.16
N ALA A 20 -9.63 10.57 -10.39
CA ALA A 20 -10.76 9.82 -10.97
C ALA A 20 -10.37 8.36 -11.26
N GLY A 21 -9.17 8.11 -11.78
CA GLY A 21 -8.63 6.77 -12.02
C GLY A 21 -8.46 5.97 -10.73
N GLU A 22 -7.86 6.56 -9.68
CA GLU A 22 -7.71 5.88 -8.39
C GLU A 22 -9.08 5.61 -7.74
N THR A 23 -10.04 6.54 -7.88
CA THR A 23 -11.41 6.31 -7.40
C THR A 23 -12.09 5.19 -8.17
N ALA A 24 -11.90 5.12 -9.50
CA ALA A 24 -12.41 4.01 -10.32
C ALA A 24 -11.81 2.68 -9.89
N ALA A 25 -10.49 2.61 -9.65
CA ALA A 25 -9.80 1.43 -9.16
C ALA A 25 -10.37 0.98 -7.79
N ALA A 26 -10.55 1.91 -6.86
CA ALA A 26 -11.11 1.63 -5.54
C ALA A 26 -12.56 1.09 -5.61
N MET A 27 -13.41 1.70 -6.44
CA MET A 27 -14.80 1.25 -6.61
C MET A 27 -14.89 -0.11 -7.33
N ALA A 28 -14.04 -0.35 -8.34
CA ALA A 28 -13.93 -1.64 -9.01
C ALA A 28 -13.47 -2.74 -8.03
N ALA A 29 -12.43 -2.48 -7.23
CA ALA A 29 -11.95 -3.39 -6.20
C ALA A 29 -13.04 -3.70 -5.16
N ALA A 30 -13.71 -2.67 -4.64
CA ALA A 30 -14.79 -2.82 -3.67
C ALA A 30 -15.99 -3.60 -4.22
N SER A 31 -16.33 -3.43 -5.51
CA SER A 31 -17.42 -4.17 -6.15
C SER A 31 -17.23 -5.69 -6.08
N MET A 32 -15.99 -6.17 -6.13
CA MET A 32 -15.69 -7.60 -5.99
C MET A 32 -15.92 -8.10 -4.56
N VAL A 33 -15.58 -7.28 -3.55
CA VAL A 33 -15.79 -7.64 -2.14
C VAL A 33 -17.28 -7.74 -1.80
N PHE A 34 -18.11 -6.84 -2.33
CA PHE A 34 -19.55 -6.83 -2.06
C PHE A 34 -20.35 -7.75 -2.98
N ARG A 35 -19.71 -8.42 -3.94
CA ARG A 35 -20.40 -9.20 -4.99
C ARG A 35 -21.39 -10.23 -4.44
N GLU A 36 -21.00 -10.94 -3.38
CA GLU A 36 -21.83 -11.97 -2.76
C GLU A 36 -22.75 -11.42 -1.67
N SER A 37 -22.25 -10.50 -0.84
CA SER A 37 -22.96 -10.00 0.35
C SER A 37 -23.98 -8.90 0.05
N ASN A 38 -23.74 -8.09 -0.99
CA ASN A 38 -24.65 -7.04 -1.44
C ASN A 38 -24.51 -6.80 -2.96
N PRO A 39 -25.12 -7.67 -3.79
CA PRO A 39 -24.98 -7.59 -5.25
C PRO A 39 -25.45 -6.26 -5.85
N HIS A 40 -26.51 -5.65 -5.28
CA HIS A 40 -27.01 -4.37 -5.76
C HIS A 40 -25.97 -3.24 -5.56
N TYR A 41 -25.36 -3.18 -4.37
CA TYR A 41 -24.31 -2.21 -4.10
C TYR A 41 -23.04 -2.49 -4.92
N ALA A 42 -22.67 -3.75 -5.10
CA ALA A 42 -21.57 -4.14 -5.98
C ALA A 42 -21.77 -3.63 -7.42
N HIS A 43 -22.99 -3.78 -7.96
CA HIS A 43 -23.32 -3.26 -9.29
C HIS A 43 -23.23 -1.73 -9.34
N LEU A 44 -23.75 -1.02 -8.32
CA LEU A 44 -23.65 0.44 -8.24
C LEU A 44 -22.20 0.92 -8.22
N LEU A 45 -21.35 0.27 -7.43
CA LEU A 45 -19.92 0.56 -7.37
C LEU A 45 -19.24 0.37 -8.72
N LEU A 46 -19.49 -0.78 -9.37
CA LEU A 46 -18.89 -1.10 -10.65
C LEU A 46 -19.33 -0.14 -11.75
N HIS A 47 -20.62 0.22 -11.78
CA HIS A 47 -21.16 1.19 -12.73
C HIS A 47 -20.45 2.55 -12.62
N HIS A 48 -20.29 3.07 -11.39
CA HIS A 48 -19.56 4.32 -11.17
C HIS A 48 -18.06 4.20 -11.45
N ALA A 49 -17.45 3.04 -11.19
CA ALA A 49 -16.05 2.80 -11.55
C ALA A 49 -15.82 2.96 -13.06
N GLN A 50 -16.72 2.41 -13.88
CA GLN A 50 -16.65 2.52 -15.34
C GLN A 50 -16.84 3.98 -15.81
N GLN A 51 -17.81 4.70 -15.24
CA GLN A 51 -18.03 6.12 -15.54
C GLN A 51 -16.82 6.99 -15.19
N LEU A 52 -16.21 6.76 -14.03
CA LEU A 52 -15.04 7.50 -13.57
C LEU A 52 -13.81 7.21 -14.43
N PHE A 53 -13.61 5.96 -14.85
CA PHE A 53 -12.54 5.61 -15.76
C PHE A 53 -12.73 6.24 -17.15
N GLU A 54 -13.94 6.19 -17.70
CA GLU A 54 -14.25 6.87 -18.97
C GLU A 54 -13.97 8.38 -18.86
N PHE A 55 -14.41 9.02 -17.78
CA PHE A 55 -14.11 10.42 -17.51
C PHE A 55 -12.60 10.68 -17.43
N ALA A 56 -11.87 9.86 -16.66
CA ALA A 56 -10.44 10.01 -16.43
C ALA A 56 -9.62 9.88 -17.73
N ASP A 57 -9.96 8.93 -18.58
CA ASP A 57 -9.23 8.70 -19.83
C ASP A 57 -9.60 9.72 -20.93
N LYS A 58 -10.87 10.14 -20.98
CA LYS A 58 -11.38 11.09 -21.98
C LYS A 58 -10.95 12.52 -21.71
N TYR A 59 -10.95 12.96 -20.45
CA TYR A 59 -10.59 14.31 -20.03
C TYR A 59 -9.27 14.27 -19.23
N ARG A 60 -8.15 14.29 -19.96
CA ARG A 60 -6.84 14.05 -19.37
C ARG A 60 -6.25 15.26 -18.65
N GLY A 61 -5.87 15.08 -17.39
CA GLY A 61 -5.16 16.11 -16.62
C GLY A 61 -4.81 15.68 -15.21
N LYS A 62 -3.86 16.36 -14.59
CA LYS A 62 -3.53 16.16 -13.17
C LYS A 62 -4.55 16.89 -12.30
N TYR A 63 -5.11 16.25 -11.28
CA TYR A 63 -6.14 16.89 -10.46
C TYR A 63 -5.62 18.11 -9.69
N ASP A 64 -4.33 18.13 -9.35
CA ASP A 64 -3.70 19.23 -8.61
C ASP A 64 -3.56 20.50 -9.46
N SER A 65 -3.66 20.38 -10.78
CA SER A 65 -3.72 21.52 -11.70
C SER A 65 -5.12 22.15 -11.74
N SER A 66 -6.14 21.35 -11.44
CA SER A 66 -7.55 21.74 -11.35
C SER A 66 -7.94 22.23 -9.96
N ILE A 67 -7.34 21.65 -8.92
CA ILE A 67 -7.58 22.00 -7.51
C ILE A 67 -6.25 22.45 -6.91
N ALA A 68 -5.89 23.72 -7.13
CA ALA A 68 -4.59 24.25 -6.75
C ALA A 68 -4.29 24.14 -5.24
N GLU A 69 -5.33 24.11 -4.41
CA GLU A 69 -5.24 24.00 -2.95
C GLU A 69 -4.58 22.69 -2.48
N VAL A 70 -4.59 21.63 -3.30
CA VAL A 70 -4.01 20.33 -2.92
C VAL A 70 -2.50 20.26 -3.18
N LYS A 71 -1.92 21.16 -3.99
CA LYS A 71 -0.51 21.09 -4.42
C LYS A 71 0.48 21.09 -3.26
N SER A 72 0.17 21.75 -2.15
CA SER A 72 1.06 21.77 -0.97
C SER A 72 0.88 20.56 -0.04
N TYR A 73 -0.03 19.64 -0.35
CA TYR A 73 -0.35 18.49 0.51
C TYR A 73 -0.19 17.16 -0.24
N TYR A 74 -0.85 17.01 -1.39
CA TYR A 74 -0.92 15.77 -2.17
C TYR A 74 -0.74 16.08 -3.67
N ALA A 75 0.36 16.74 -4.05
CA ALA A 75 0.63 17.03 -5.46
C ALA A 75 0.71 15.74 -6.31
N SER A 76 0.21 15.81 -7.54
CA SER A 76 0.32 14.73 -8.53
C SER A 76 1.70 14.77 -9.17
N VAL A 77 2.68 14.12 -8.52
CA VAL A 77 4.09 14.21 -8.95
C VAL A 77 4.35 13.25 -10.10
N SER A 78 3.94 11.99 -9.95
CA SER A 78 3.98 10.95 -11.00
C SER A 78 3.16 11.31 -12.24
N GLY A 79 2.07 12.05 -12.05
CA GLY A 79 1.07 12.33 -13.08
C GLY A 79 -0.16 11.46 -12.89
N TYR A 80 -0.71 10.94 -13.99
CA TYR A 80 -1.96 10.17 -13.98
C TYR A 80 -1.90 8.88 -14.80
N LYS A 81 -0.76 8.64 -15.46
CA LYS A 81 -0.64 7.57 -16.46
C LYS A 81 -0.67 6.20 -15.78
N ASP A 82 -0.04 6.09 -14.63
CA ASP A 82 -0.06 4.91 -13.78
C ASP A 82 -1.45 4.67 -13.16
N GLU A 83 -2.18 5.70 -12.73
CA GLU A 83 -3.57 5.56 -12.26
C GLU A 83 -4.51 5.05 -13.35
N LEU A 84 -4.33 5.47 -14.61
CA LEU A 84 -5.14 4.94 -15.72
C LEU A 84 -4.85 3.46 -15.99
N LEU A 85 -3.57 3.04 -15.98
CA LEU A 85 -3.22 1.62 -16.09
C LEU A 85 -3.73 0.81 -14.89
N TRP A 86 -3.65 1.38 -13.68
CA TRP A 86 -4.13 0.79 -12.44
C TRP A 86 -5.63 0.58 -12.45
N ALA A 87 -6.39 1.61 -12.80
CA ALA A 87 -7.85 1.55 -12.91
C ALA A 87 -8.29 0.52 -13.96
N ALA A 88 -7.65 0.50 -15.13
CA ALA A 88 -7.94 -0.47 -16.17
C ALA A 88 -7.71 -1.93 -15.69
N LEU A 89 -6.60 -2.21 -15.00
CA LEU A 89 -6.36 -3.56 -14.44
C LEU A 89 -7.41 -3.97 -13.39
N TRP A 90 -7.85 -3.04 -12.52
CA TRP A 90 -8.90 -3.33 -11.55
C TRP A 90 -10.27 -3.53 -12.20
N LEU A 91 -10.60 -2.73 -13.23
CA LEU A 91 -11.82 -2.90 -14.01
C LEU A 91 -11.81 -4.21 -14.80
N HIS A 92 -10.68 -4.58 -15.42
CA HIS A 92 -10.50 -5.89 -16.04
C HIS A 92 -10.77 -7.01 -15.04
N ARG A 93 -10.18 -6.93 -13.84
CA ARG A 93 -10.37 -7.93 -12.79
C ARG A 93 -11.82 -8.00 -12.29
N ALA A 94 -12.51 -6.86 -12.21
CA ALA A 94 -13.90 -6.81 -11.75
C ALA A 94 -14.90 -7.29 -12.81
N THR A 95 -14.66 -7.02 -14.10
CA THR A 95 -15.62 -7.26 -15.20
C THR A 95 -15.31 -8.49 -16.04
N GLY A 96 -14.03 -8.89 -16.14
CA GLY A 96 -13.55 -9.83 -17.14
C GLY A 96 -13.50 -9.27 -18.57
N SER A 97 -13.81 -7.98 -18.78
CA SER A 97 -13.83 -7.36 -20.11
C SER A 97 -12.42 -7.25 -20.69
N ALA A 98 -12.22 -7.74 -21.91
CA ALA A 98 -10.92 -7.71 -22.59
C ALA A 98 -10.46 -6.28 -22.91
N GLU A 99 -11.40 -5.36 -23.14
CA GLU A 99 -11.11 -3.97 -23.54
C GLU A 99 -10.17 -3.24 -22.55
N TYR A 100 -10.30 -3.56 -21.26
CA TYR A 100 -9.46 -2.96 -20.23
C TYR A 100 -8.05 -3.55 -20.23
N LEU A 101 -7.90 -4.83 -20.55
CA LEU A 101 -6.58 -5.45 -20.69
C LEU A 101 -5.90 -5.01 -22.00
N ASP A 102 -6.67 -4.92 -23.10
CA ASP A 102 -6.21 -4.33 -24.35
C ASP A 102 -5.70 -2.90 -24.11
N TYR A 103 -6.44 -2.07 -23.35
CA TYR A 103 -5.99 -0.72 -22.97
C TYR A 103 -4.65 -0.73 -22.23
N VAL A 104 -4.47 -1.63 -21.25
CA VAL A 104 -3.22 -1.74 -20.47
C VAL A 104 -2.05 -2.13 -21.40
N VAL A 105 -2.29 -3.05 -22.32
CA VAL A 105 -1.27 -3.51 -23.28
C VAL A 105 -0.93 -2.42 -24.29
N ASP A 106 -1.93 -1.75 -24.87
CA ASP A 106 -1.77 -0.72 -25.89
C ASP A 106 -1.11 0.55 -25.34
N LYS A 107 -1.38 0.87 -24.06
CA LYS A 107 -0.80 2.06 -23.41
C LYS A 107 0.52 1.77 -22.69
N ALA A 108 0.93 0.51 -22.57
CA ALA A 108 2.04 0.07 -21.74
C ALA A 108 3.31 0.91 -21.87
N ASP A 109 3.79 1.14 -23.10
CA ASP A 109 5.02 1.90 -23.34
C ASP A 109 4.82 3.40 -23.13
N CYS A 110 3.83 4.00 -23.82
CA CYS A 110 3.61 5.45 -23.77
C CYS A 110 3.19 5.98 -22.38
N PHE A 111 2.61 5.11 -21.55
CA PHE A 111 2.26 5.39 -20.17
C PHE A 111 3.35 4.97 -19.18
N GLY A 112 4.45 4.37 -19.66
CA GLY A 112 5.61 4.01 -18.87
C GLY A 112 5.44 2.73 -18.04
N GLY A 113 4.35 1.99 -18.22
CA GLY A 113 4.06 0.75 -17.50
C GLY A 113 5.16 -0.31 -17.68
N THR A 114 5.68 -0.45 -18.89
CA THR A 114 6.79 -1.37 -19.23
C THR A 114 8.15 -0.67 -19.35
N GLY A 115 8.18 0.66 -19.33
CA GLY A 115 9.42 1.45 -19.39
C GLY A 115 10.10 1.59 -18.03
N TRP A 116 9.35 2.02 -17.01
CA TRP A 116 9.90 2.37 -15.70
C TRP A 116 10.20 1.15 -14.84
N ALA A 117 11.47 0.96 -14.49
CA ALA A 117 11.90 0.07 -13.42
C ALA A 117 11.88 0.89 -12.11
N ILE A 118 10.92 0.60 -11.23
CA ILE A 118 10.65 1.43 -10.05
C ILE A 118 10.94 0.69 -8.76
N THR A 119 11.27 1.45 -7.71
CA THR A 119 11.59 0.96 -6.36
C THR A 119 10.60 1.47 -5.31
N GLU A 120 9.49 2.08 -5.75
CA GLU A 120 8.49 2.76 -4.92
C GLU A 120 7.06 2.33 -5.31
N PHE A 121 6.19 2.21 -4.30
CA PHE A 121 4.72 2.17 -4.45
C PHE A 121 4.10 3.07 -3.37
N SER A 122 3.18 3.95 -3.75
CA SER A 122 2.60 4.97 -2.85
C SER A 122 1.22 5.44 -3.29
N TRP A 123 0.62 6.34 -2.51
CA TRP A 123 -0.61 7.03 -2.91
C TRP A 123 -0.45 7.86 -4.20
N ASP A 124 0.77 8.24 -4.59
CA ASP A 124 1.07 8.99 -5.82
C ASP A 124 1.55 8.07 -6.95
N VAL A 125 2.26 6.97 -6.64
CA VAL A 125 2.90 6.13 -7.67
C VAL A 125 2.37 4.69 -7.65
N LYS A 126 1.74 4.24 -8.75
CA LYS A 126 1.11 2.91 -8.88
C LYS A 126 1.88 1.89 -9.71
N TYR A 127 2.96 2.29 -10.38
CA TYR A 127 3.66 1.43 -11.34
C TYR A 127 4.01 0.02 -10.81
N ALA A 128 4.58 -0.10 -9.60
CA ALA A 128 4.89 -1.41 -9.03
C ALA A 128 3.64 -2.29 -8.84
N GLY A 129 2.53 -1.70 -8.41
CA GLY A 129 1.24 -2.38 -8.29
C GLY A 129 0.66 -2.80 -9.64
N VAL A 130 0.71 -1.92 -10.64
CA VAL A 130 0.31 -2.20 -12.04
C VAL A 130 1.11 -3.38 -12.58
N GLN A 131 2.43 -3.34 -12.44
CA GLN A 131 3.34 -4.37 -12.92
C GLN A 131 3.08 -5.72 -12.26
N ILE A 132 2.88 -5.75 -10.94
CA ILE A 132 2.55 -6.98 -10.19
C ILE A 132 1.17 -7.55 -10.60
N LEU A 133 0.16 -6.70 -10.78
CA LEU A 133 -1.16 -7.16 -11.25
C LEU A 133 -1.13 -7.68 -12.69
N ALA A 134 -0.39 -7.03 -13.58
CA ALA A 134 -0.21 -7.51 -14.95
C ALA A 134 0.58 -8.83 -14.98
N ALA A 135 1.63 -8.96 -14.16
CA ALA A 135 2.39 -10.21 -14.02
C ALA A 135 1.51 -11.37 -13.54
N ARG A 136 0.55 -11.12 -12.64
CA ARG A 136 -0.44 -12.14 -12.23
C ARG A 136 -1.24 -12.69 -13.41
N LEU A 137 -1.70 -11.83 -14.33
CA LEU A 137 -2.46 -12.26 -15.50
C LEU A 137 -1.64 -13.21 -16.38
N LEU A 138 -0.37 -12.87 -16.61
CA LEU A 138 0.59 -13.72 -17.32
C LEU A 138 0.77 -15.08 -16.62
N LEU A 139 1.08 -15.05 -15.32
CA LEU A 139 1.34 -16.25 -14.52
C LEU A 139 0.15 -17.21 -14.49
N ARG A 140 -1.08 -16.68 -14.49
CA ARG A 140 -2.30 -17.48 -14.50
C ARG A 140 -2.78 -17.88 -15.90
N GLY A 141 -2.13 -17.40 -16.96
CA GLY A 141 -2.60 -17.60 -18.34
C GLY A 141 -3.93 -16.89 -18.63
N GLU A 142 -4.32 -15.89 -17.84
CA GLU A 142 -5.54 -15.09 -17.98
C GLU A 142 -5.35 -14.01 -19.06
N HIS A 143 -4.85 -14.38 -20.26
CA HIS A 143 -4.55 -13.44 -21.34
C HIS A 143 -4.60 -14.08 -22.73
N ALA A 144 -4.85 -13.27 -23.76
CA ALA A 144 -4.77 -13.68 -25.16
C ALA A 144 -3.30 -13.72 -25.66
N PRO A 145 -3.01 -14.38 -26.79
CA PRO A 145 -1.65 -14.46 -27.35
C PRO A 145 -0.99 -13.10 -27.62
N HIS A 146 -1.75 -12.11 -28.11
CA HIS A 146 -1.21 -10.78 -28.42
C HIS A 146 -0.77 -9.99 -27.19
N HIS A 147 -1.33 -10.27 -26.01
CA HIS A 147 -0.94 -9.62 -24.75
C HIS A 147 0.43 -10.10 -24.23
N ARG A 148 0.84 -11.33 -24.58
CA ARG A 148 1.93 -12.05 -23.89
C ARG A 148 3.22 -11.23 -23.82
N ASN A 149 3.68 -10.68 -24.95
CA ASN A 149 4.96 -9.98 -25.02
C ASN A 149 5.00 -8.75 -24.09
N THR A 150 3.89 -8.01 -24.00
CA THR A 150 3.80 -6.84 -23.13
C THR A 150 3.68 -7.25 -21.66
N LEU A 151 2.95 -8.32 -21.36
CA LEU A 151 2.85 -8.83 -19.99
C LEU A 151 4.18 -9.42 -19.48
N GLU A 152 5.01 -10.01 -20.34
CA GLU A 152 6.38 -10.43 -19.99
C GLU A 152 7.24 -9.22 -19.59
N GLN A 153 7.10 -8.09 -20.30
CA GLN A 153 7.78 -6.86 -19.92
C GLN A 153 7.28 -6.31 -18.58
N TYR A 154 5.97 -6.33 -18.34
CA TYR A 154 5.41 -5.97 -17.04
C TYR A 154 5.93 -6.87 -15.92
N LYS A 155 5.99 -8.19 -16.16
CA LYS A 155 6.59 -9.15 -15.22
C LYS A 155 8.04 -8.81 -14.93
N ALA A 156 8.85 -8.51 -15.94
CA ALA A 156 10.25 -8.12 -15.73
C ALA A 156 10.37 -6.86 -14.85
N LYS A 157 9.45 -5.89 -14.96
CA LYS A 157 9.43 -4.73 -14.06
C LYS A 157 8.91 -5.03 -12.66
N ALA A 158 7.93 -5.92 -12.53
CA ALA A 158 7.45 -6.41 -11.23
C ALA A 158 8.59 -7.12 -10.47
N GLU A 159 9.34 -7.99 -11.15
CA GLU A 159 10.48 -8.70 -10.59
C GLU A 159 11.62 -7.75 -10.24
N HIS A 160 11.85 -6.70 -11.05
CA HIS A 160 12.79 -5.64 -10.69
C HIS A 160 12.43 -4.98 -9.35
N TYR A 161 11.16 -4.61 -9.13
CA TYR A 161 10.71 -4.02 -7.86
C TYR A 161 10.91 -5.00 -6.69
N VAL A 162 10.53 -6.25 -6.86
CA VAL A 162 10.70 -7.32 -5.85
C VAL A 162 12.18 -7.49 -5.48
N CYS A 163 13.04 -7.60 -6.48
CA CYS A 163 14.48 -7.72 -6.30
C CYS A 163 15.10 -6.45 -5.71
N ALA A 164 14.58 -5.27 -6.03
CA ALA A 164 15.02 -4.01 -5.45
C ALA A 164 14.74 -3.96 -3.94
N CYS A 165 13.56 -4.45 -3.51
CA CYS A 165 13.26 -4.59 -2.08
C CYS A 165 14.20 -5.60 -1.40
N LEU A 166 14.58 -6.68 -2.10
CA LEU A 166 15.51 -7.69 -1.58
C LEU A 166 16.98 -7.24 -1.58
N GLY A 167 17.33 -6.18 -2.31
CA GLY A 167 18.71 -5.77 -2.50
C GLY A 167 19.48 -6.73 -3.41
N ARG A 168 18.84 -7.19 -4.49
CA ARG A 168 19.31 -8.28 -5.38
C ARG A 168 19.38 -7.87 -6.86
N ASN A 169 19.12 -6.61 -7.19
CA ASN A 169 19.43 -6.10 -8.52
C ASN A 169 20.94 -5.85 -8.62
N GLY A 170 21.64 -6.69 -9.37
CA GLY A 170 23.07 -6.55 -9.68
C GLY A 170 23.38 -5.60 -10.84
N ALA A 171 22.36 -5.11 -11.54
CA ALA A 171 22.46 -4.11 -12.61
C ALA A 171 21.58 -2.89 -12.32
N GLY A 172 22.00 -1.71 -12.79
CA GLY A 172 21.24 -0.45 -12.66
C GLY A 172 21.80 0.57 -11.66
N GLY A 173 22.95 0.30 -11.03
CA GLY A 173 23.65 1.26 -10.16
C GLY A 173 23.04 1.39 -8.76
N ALA A 174 23.37 2.49 -8.08
CA ALA A 174 22.99 2.72 -6.67
C ALA A 174 21.46 2.79 -6.44
N ASP A 175 20.71 3.24 -7.45
CA ASP A 175 19.26 3.45 -7.34
C ASP A 175 18.44 2.20 -7.73
N ALA A 176 19.10 1.12 -8.12
CA ALA A 176 18.43 -0.13 -8.51
C ALA A 176 17.87 -0.93 -7.32
N ASN A 177 18.26 -0.59 -6.09
CA ASN A 177 17.85 -1.28 -4.88
C ASN A 177 17.37 -0.28 -3.82
N VAL A 178 16.46 -0.73 -2.95
CA VAL A 178 15.94 0.08 -1.86
C VAL A 178 16.97 0.14 -0.71
N GLU A 179 17.25 1.34 -0.20
CA GLU A 179 18.12 1.53 0.96
C GLU A 179 17.52 0.84 2.20
N ARG A 180 18.38 0.41 3.13
CA ARG A 180 17.95 -0.19 4.39
C ARG A 180 18.53 0.54 5.59
N SER A 181 17.73 0.68 6.63
CA SER A 181 18.25 1.07 7.94
C SER A 181 19.14 -0.04 8.52
N PRO A 182 20.01 0.26 9.50
CA PRO A 182 20.76 -0.75 10.24
C PRO A 182 19.88 -1.87 10.83
N GLY A 183 18.64 -1.55 11.23
CA GLY A 183 17.64 -2.49 11.72
C GLY A 183 16.91 -3.30 10.64
N GLY A 184 17.23 -3.10 9.36
CA GLY A 184 16.66 -3.85 8.24
C GLY A 184 15.33 -3.31 7.68
N MET A 185 14.89 -2.12 8.10
CA MET A 185 13.72 -1.44 7.53
C MET A 185 14.03 -0.97 6.12
N LEU A 186 13.11 -1.20 5.18
CA LEU A 186 13.18 -0.56 3.86
C LEU A 186 13.02 0.97 4.00
N TYR A 187 13.95 1.73 3.46
CA TYR A 187 13.97 3.19 3.55
C TYR A 187 13.96 3.83 2.15
N ILE A 188 12.84 4.47 1.80
CA ILE A 188 12.60 5.04 0.48
C ILE A 188 12.59 6.57 0.56
N ARG A 189 11.85 7.14 1.52
CA ARG A 189 11.78 8.59 1.72
C ARG A 189 11.82 8.98 3.19
N GLN A 190 12.24 10.22 3.44
CA GLN A 190 12.34 10.75 4.80
C GLN A 190 10.99 11.01 5.46
N TRP A 191 9.99 11.49 4.71
CA TRP A 191 8.68 11.79 5.26
C TRP A 191 7.80 10.54 5.24
N ASN A 192 7.29 10.15 6.41
CA ASN A 192 6.32 9.06 6.57
C ASN A 192 6.74 7.76 5.86
N ASN A 193 7.99 7.33 6.12
CA ASN A 193 8.60 6.19 5.45
C ASN A 193 7.79 4.88 5.62
N MET A 194 7.03 4.77 6.71
CA MET A 194 6.18 3.60 6.97
C MET A 194 5.16 3.33 5.88
N GLN A 195 4.72 4.33 5.10
CA GLN A 195 3.94 4.08 3.88
C GLN A 195 4.64 3.05 2.98
N TYR A 196 5.92 3.25 2.71
CA TYR A 196 6.67 2.44 1.77
C TYR A 196 6.97 1.05 2.31
N VAL A 197 7.26 0.98 3.62
CA VAL A 197 7.48 -0.28 4.33
C VAL A 197 6.22 -1.16 4.26
N THR A 198 5.06 -0.60 4.59
CA THR A 198 3.81 -1.37 4.61
C THR A 198 3.31 -1.72 3.21
N ASN A 199 3.45 -0.81 2.26
CA ASN A 199 3.18 -1.04 0.84
C ASN A 199 4.05 -2.16 0.26
N ALA A 200 5.36 -2.13 0.50
CA ALA A 200 6.27 -3.17 0.04
C ALA A 200 5.94 -4.52 0.68
N ALA A 201 5.68 -4.57 1.99
CA ALA A 201 5.26 -5.80 2.66
C ALA A 201 4.00 -6.40 2.00
N PHE A 202 3.00 -5.58 1.70
CA PHE A 202 1.79 -6.02 1.02
C PHE A 202 2.04 -6.52 -0.40
N LEU A 203 2.78 -5.77 -1.22
CA LEU A 203 3.06 -6.14 -2.61
C LEU A 203 3.93 -7.40 -2.72
N LEU A 204 4.99 -7.52 -1.91
CA LEU A 204 5.83 -8.72 -1.85
C LEU A 204 5.01 -9.94 -1.47
N SER A 205 4.12 -9.79 -0.48
CA SER A 205 3.23 -10.85 -0.05
C SER A 205 2.23 -11.27 -1.14
N ALA A 206 1.63 -10.30 -1.83
CA ALA A 206 0.71 -10.57 -2.94
C ALA A 206 1.42 -11.27 -4.10
N TYR A 207 2.62 -10.80 -4.47
CA TYR A 207 3.39 -11.41 -5.55
C TYR A 207 3.86 -12.82 -5.21
N SER A 208 4.28 -13.07 -3.96
CA SER A 208 4.60 -14.42 -3.50
C SER A 208 3.42 -15.39 -3.60
N ASP A 209 2.20 -14.94 -3.31
CA ASP A 209 0.99 -15.76 -3.53
C ASP A 209 0.80 -16.07 -5.03
N TYR A 210 1.00 -15.10 -5.91
CA TYR A 210 0.88 -15.33 -7.35
C TYR A 210 1.93 -16.31 -7.90
N LEU A 211 3.17 -16.24 -7.39
CA LEU A 211 4.22 -17.20 -7.73
C LEU A 211 3.84 -18.61 -7.25
N ALA A 212 3.38 -18.73 -6.01
CA ALA A 212 2.97 -20.01 -5.43
C ALA A 212 1.78 -20.64 -6.19
N GLU A 213 0.76 -19.85 -6.51
CA GLU A 213 -0.40 -20.28 -7.30
C GLU A 213 -0.01 -20.78 -8.69
N ALA A 214 0.99 -20.15 -9.32
CA ALA A 214 1.50 -20.52 -10.63
C ALA A 214 2.57 -21.62 -10.60
N GLY A 215 2.95 -22.12 -9.42
CA GLY A 215 4.02 -23.10 -9.27
C GLY A 215 5.43 -22.57 -9.59
N VAL A 216 5.61 -21.24 -9.67
CA VAL A 216 6.90 -20.61 -9.92
C VAL A 216 7.71 -20.58 -8.64
N ARG A 217 8.91 -21.15 -8.67
CA ARG A 217 9.77 -21.31 -7.49
C ARG A 217 10.83 -20.23 -7.33
N ALA A 218 11.04 -19.41 -8.36
CA ALA A 218 12.12 -18.44 -8.35
C ALA A 218 11.78 -17.19 -9.17
N VAL A 219 12.38 -16.06 -8.75
CA VAL A 219 12.26 -14.74 -9.36
C VAL A 219 13.60 -14.36 -9.98
N SER A 220 13.57 -13.89 -11.22
CA SER A 220 14.78 -13.43 -11.92
C SER A 220 15.07 -11.96 -11.62
N CYS A 221 16.25 -11.66 -11.10
CA CYS A 221 16.68 -10.30 -10.80
C CYS A 221 17.54 -9.71 -11.92
N ALA A 222 17.53 -8.37 -12.03
CA ALA A 222 18.40 -7.68 -12.99
C ALA A 222 19.87 -7.96 -12.65
N GLY A 223 20.66 -8.38 -13.65
CA GLY A 223 22.06 -8.80 -13.43
C GLY A 223 22.27 -10.31 -13.32
N GLY A 224 21.21 -11.13 -13.46
CA GLY A 224 21.32 -12.59 -13.62
C GLY A 224 21.23 -13.40 -12.33
N GLU A 225 21.05 -12.74 -11.18
CA GLU A 225 20.74 -13.43 -9.92
C GLU A 225 19.30 -13.96 -9.92
N THR A 226 19.07 -15.03 -9.17
CA THR A 226 17.75 -15.64 -8.99
C THR A 226 17.46 -15.76 -7.50
N VAL A 227 16.27 -15.37 -7.08
CA VAL A 227 15.82 -15.42 -5.68
C VAL A 227 14.69 -16.43 -5.53
N ALA A 228 14.69 -17.21 -4.46
CA ALA A 228 13.63 -18.17 -4.22
C ALA A 228 12.30 -17.47 -3.85
N ALA A 229 11.16 -18.02 -4.29
CA ALA A 229 9.84 -17.39 -4.12
C ALA A 229 9.42 -17.26 -2.64
N ASP A 230 9.95 -18.10 -1.76
CA ASP A 230 9.76 -18.05 -0.31
C ASP A 230 10.52 -16.89 0.36
N GLU A 231 11.69 -16.51 -0.16
CA GLU A 231 12.43 -15.34 0.31
C GLU A 231 11.63 -14.04 0.11
N VAL A 232 10.80 -13.97 -0.94
CA VAL A 232 9.93 -12.82 -1.21
C VAL A 232 8.93 -12.61 -0.06
N PHE A 233 8.25 -13.67 0.38
CA PHE A 233 7.33 -13.58 1.51
C PHE A 233 8.06 -13.43 2.85
N ALA A 234 9.23 -14.05 3.01
CA ALA A 234 10.05 -13.89 4.20
C ALA A 234 10.41 -12.41 4.43
N LEU A 235 10.79 -11.68 3.37
CA LEU A 235 11.03 -10.24 3.46
C LEU A 235 9.77 -9.47 3.86
N ALA A 236 8.62 -9.79 3.26
CA ALA A 236 7.35 -9.17 3.62
C ALA A 236 7.06 -9.32 5.13
N ARG A 237 7.27 -10.52 5.67
CA ARG A 237 7.09 -10.81 7.10
C ARG A 237 8.07 -10.03 7.97
N VAL A 238 9.34 -9.95 7.60
CA VAL A 238 10.35 -9.15 8.35
C VAL A 238 9.94 -7.68 8.42
N GLN A 239 9.38 -7.10 7.36
CA GLN A 239 8.90 -5.71 7.41
C GLN A 239 7.68 -5.55 8.32
N VAL A 240 6.75 -6.52 8.32
CA VAL A 240 5.63 -6.54 9.29
C VAL A 240 6.15 -6.62 10.73
N ASP A 241 7.08 -7.53 10.99
CA ASP A 241 7.67 -7.71 12.33
C ASP A 241 8.41 -6.44 12.78
N TYR A 242 9.11 -5.75 11.87
CA TYR A 242 9.72 -4.45 12.15
C TYR A 242 8.67 -3.41 12.58
N VAL A 243 7.55 -3.30 11.87
CA VAL A 243 6.42 -2.41 12.23
C VAL A 243 5.87 -2.75 13.60
N LEU A 244 5.80 -4.04 13.95
CA LEU A 244 5.21 -4.54 15.20
C LEU A 244 6.17 -4.53 16.40
N GLY A 245 7.46 -4.24 16.20
CA GLY A 245 8.42 -4.01 17.29
C GLY A 245 9.74 -4.77 17.20
N THR A 246 9.93 -5.64 16.21
CA THR A 246 11.21 -6.32 15.94
C THR A 246 12.15 -5.35 15.23
N ASN A 247 12.58 -4.32 15.97
CA ASN A 247 13.47 -3.26 15.50
C ASN A 247 14.44 -2.85 16.62
N PRO A 248 15.53 -2.11 16.31
CA PRO A 248 16.56 -1.75 17.30
C PRO A 248 16.04 -0.97 18.52
N ARG A 249 14.85 -0.38 18.43
CA ARG A 249 14.23 0.36 19.54
C ARG A 249 13.26 -0.48 20.38
N GLY A 250 12.84 -1.65 19.89
CA GLY A 250 11.79 -2.46 20.52
C GLY A 250 10.46 -1.71 20.63
N ILE A 251 10.13 -0.87 19.65
CA ILE A 251 8.90 -0.04 19.64
C ILE A 251 8.00 -0.53 18.51
N SER A 252 6.74 -0.85 18.81
CA SER A 252 5.70 -1.02 17.81
C SER A 252 5.34 0.34 17.22
N TYR A 253 5.39 0.46 15.90
CA TYR A 253 4.90 1.63 15.16
C TYR A 253 3.40 1.54 14.86
N LEU A 254 2.76 0.41 15.20
CA LEU A 254 1.30 0.26 15.30
C LEU A 254 0.84 0.72 16.70
N VAL A 255 0.15 1.86 16.75
CA VAL A 255 -0.29 2.49 17.99
C VAL A 255 -1.28 1.60 18.74
N GLY A 256 -1.05 1.41 20.04
CA GLY A 256 -1.88 0.54 20.89
C GLY A 256 -1.53 -0.96 20.81
N TYR A 257 -0.50 -1.34 20.05
CA TYR A 257 -0.01 -2.72 19.96
C TYR A 257 1.35 -2.87 20.63
N GLY A 258 1.57 -4.02 21.31
CA GLY A 258 2.83 -4.34 21.99
C GLY A 258 3.06 -3.56 23.29
N ALA A 259 4.19 -3.84 23.95
CA ALA A 259 4.52 -3.23 25.24
C ALA A 259 4.97 -1.76 25.15
N LYS A 260 5.47 -1.33 23.98
CA LYS A 260 5.95 0.03 23.72
C LYS A 260 5.45 0.49 22.36
N TYR A 261 4.75 1.62 22.32
CA TYR A 261 4.26 2.27 21.09
C TYR A 261 4.25 3.80 21.24
N PRO A 262 4.23 4.58 20.13
CA PRO A 262 4.14 6.03 20.16
C PRO A 262 2.89 6.53 20.88
N ASN A 263 3.08 7.43 21.83
CA ASN A 263 1.99 8.01 22.63
C ASN A 263 1.72 9.48 22.27
N ARG A 264 2.55 10.11 21.44
CA ARG A 264 2.45 11.53 21.06
C ARG A 264 2.29 11.69 19.54
N VAL A 265 1.36 10.93 18.98
CA VAL A 265 0.99 10.92 17.54
C VAL A 265 0.54 12.31 17.08
N HIS A 266 1.01 12.77 15.91
CA HIS A 266 0.55 13.98 15.23
C HIS A 266 -0.89 13.80 14.72
N HIS A 267 -1.87 13.86 15.63
CA HIS A 267 -3.28 13.63 15.30
C HIS A 267 -4.21 14.43 16.21
N ARG A 268 -4.96 15.38 15.64
CA ARG A 268 -5.77 16.38 16.37
C ARG A 268 -6.76 15.75 17.35
N ALA A 269 -7.58 14.80 16.89
CA ALA A 269 -8.57 14.15 17.74
C ALA A 269 -7.94 13.22 18.80
N ALA A 270 -6.70 12.76 18.56
CA ALA A 270 -5.98 11.96 19.56
C ALA A 270 -5.41 12.86 20.66
N SER A 271 -4.89 14.03 20.28
CA SER A 271 -4.20 14.96 21.17
C SER A 271 -5.11 15.81 22.05
N ILE A 272 -6.37 16.02 21.65
CA ILE A 272 -7.33 16.86 22.37
C ILE A 272 -8.19 15.99 23.29
N VAL A 273 -8.51 16.46 24.50
CA VAL A 273 -9.42 15.78 25.45
C VAL A 273 -10.72 15.38 24.75
N PRO A 274 -11.22 14.15 24.95
CA PRO A 274 -12.44 13.73 24.29
C PRO A 274 -13.66 14.44 24.87
N TYR A 275 -14.67 14.62 24.03
CA TYR A 275 -15.92 15.30 24.39
C TYR A 275 -16.63 14.70 25.61
N LYS A 276 -16.48 13.38 25.83
CA LYS A 276 -17.03 12.68 27.01
C LYS A 276 -16.44 13.16 28.34
N HIS A 277 -15.25 13.77 28.33
CA HIS A 277 -14.56 14.26 29.53
C HIS A 277 -14.65 15.79 29.65
N SER A 278 -14.62 16.53 28.53
CA SER A 278 -14.85 17.97 28.53
C SER A 278 -15.74 18.36 27.34
N LYS A 279 -16.81 19.09 27.63
CA LYS A 279 -17.72 19.66 26.63
C LYS A 279 -17.31 21.06 26.17
N GLU A 280 -16.19 21.58 26.69
CA GLU A 280 -15.68 22.91 26.36
C GLU A 280 -15.37 23.01 24.85
N PHE A 281 -15.73 24.15 24.26
CA PHE A 281 -15.38 24.43 22.88
C PHE A 281 -13.90 24.78 22.77
N ILE A 282 -13.14 23.95 22.06
CA ILE A 282 -11.72 24.16 21.80
C ILE A 282 -11.57 24.73 20.39
N GLY A 283 -11.29 26.03 20.30
CA GLY A 283 -11.01 26.71 19.04
C GLY A 283 -9.63 26.35 18.47
N CYS A 284 -9.33 26.82 17.25
CA CYS A 284 -8.08 26.51 16.55
C CYS A 284 -6.85 26.97 17.34
N THR A 285 -6.85 28.21 17.83
CA THR A 285 -5.77 28.79 18.63
C THR A 285 -5.59 28.04 19.94
N GLN A 286 -6.68 27.78 20.69
CA GLN A 286 -6.62 26.96 21.91
C GLN A 286 -6.11 25.54 21.64
N GLY A 287 -6.50 24.94 20.51
CA GLY A 287 -5.99 23.65 20.06
C GLY A 287 -4.47 23.63 19.89
N PHE A 288 -3.93 24.69 19.30
CA PHE A 288 -2.50 24.85 19.11
C PHE A 288 -1.78 25.11 20.44
N ASP A 289 -2.22 26.10 21.20
CA ASP A 289 -1.56 26.58 22.41
C ASP A 289 -1.60 25.57 23.56
N HIS A 290 -2.72 24.87 23.75
CA HIS A 290 -2.92 24.00 24.91
C HIS A 290 -2.70 22.52 24.62
N TRP A 291 -2.87 22.07 23.37
CA TRP A 291 -2.89 20.63 23.05
C TRP A 291 -1.76 20.21 22.11
N PHE A 292 -1.47 20.97 21.06
CA PHE A 292 -0.48 20.58 20.05
C PHE A 292 0.94 20.46 20.66
N GLY A 293 1.43 21.51 21.31
CA GLY A 293 2.78 21.54 21.92
C GLY A 293 2.91 20.75 23.24
N ARG A 294 1.83 20.13 23.74
CA ARG A 294 1.83 19.48 25.05
C ARG A 294 2.81 18.30 25.11
N ARG A 295 3.63 18.24 26.18
CA ARG A 295 4.64 17.18 26.35
C ARG A 295 4.08 15.84 26.82
N SER A 296 2.88 15.83 27.39
CA SER A 296 2.21 14.59 27.78
C SER A 296 1.76 13.78 26.56
N SER A 297 1.49 12.50 26.81
CA SER A 297 0.80 11.60 25.90
C SER A 297 -0.53 12.19 25.41
N ASN A 298 -0.94 11.75 24.22
CA ASN A 298 -2.28 11.99 23.70
C ASN A 298 -3.32 11.41 24.69
N PRO A 299 -4.37 12.17 25.06
CA PRO A 299 -5.42 11.69 25.95
C PRO A 299 -6.24 10.54 25.34
N ASN A 300 -6.30 10.43 24.01
CA ASN A 300 -6.93 9.31 23.32
C ASN A 300 -5.86 8.49 22.59
N VAL A 301 -5.77 7.20 22.91
CA VAL A 301 -4.90 6.27 22.18
C VAL A 301 -5.50 6.05 20.79
N LEU A 302 -4.73 6.34 19.76
CA LEU A 302 -5.15 6.16 18.36
C LEU A 302 -4.93 4.71 17.92
N VAL A 303 -5.66 3.78 18.54
CA VAL A 303 -5.48 2.34 18.36
C VAL A 303 -5.57 1.95 16.89
N GLY A 304 -4.60 1.17 16.42
CA GLY A 304 -4.57 0.64 15.06
C GLY A 304 -3.92 1.56 14.02
N ALA A 305 -3.55 2.80 14.40
CA ALA A 305 -2.84 3.69 13.50
C ALA A 305 -1.36 3.33 13.36
N ILE A 306 -0.83 3.39 12.13
CA ILE A 306 0.60 3.27 11.87
C ILE A 306 1.17 4.67 11.63
N VAL A 307 2.13 5.07 12.47
CA VAL A 307 2.83 6.36 12.35
C VAL A 307 3.90 6.32 11.26
N GLY A 308 4.48 7.47 10.91
CA GLY A 308 5.55 7.57 9.91
C GLY A 308 6.85 6.83 10.18
N GLY A 309 7.13 6.48 11.43
CA GLY A 309 8.22 5.58 11.80
C GLY A 309 9.58 6.28 11.94
N PRO A 310 10.67 5.51 12.09
CA PRO A 310 12.00 6.03 12.36
C PRO A 310 12.66 6.62 11.11
N ASP A 311 13.77 7.32 11.30
CA ASP A 311 14.65 7.75 10.22
C ASP A 311 15.52 6.58 9.68
N ARG A 312 16.33 6.85 8.64
CA ARG A 312 17.25 5.86 8.03
C ARG A 312 18.24 5.20 8.98
N ARG A 313 18.40 5.69 10.21
CA ARG A 313 19.30 5.13 11.23
C ARG A 313 18.53 4.51 12.40
N ASP A 314 17.27 4.13 12.17
CA ASP A 314 16.36 3.57 13.17
C ASP A 314 16.11 4.52 14.36
N ARG A 315 16.32 5.83 14.20
CA ARG A 315 16.06 6.80 15.29
C ARG A 315 14.63 7.30 15.19
N PHE A 316 13.92 7.21 16.30
CA PHE A 316 12.54 7.66 16.42
C PHE A 316 12.38 8.61 17.60
N ARG A 317 11.75 9.76 17.36
CA ARG A 317 11.39 10.74 18.39
C ARG A 317 9.88 10.86 18.47
N ASP A 318 9.30 10.30 19.54
CA ASP A 318 7.87 10.39 19.87
C ASP A 318 7.52 11.83 20.31
N ASN A 319 7.34 12.70 19.32
CA ASN A 319 7.01 14.11 19.51
C ASN A 319 5.94 14.52 18.49
N ARG A 320 4.83 15.08 18.98
CA ARG A 320 3.67 15.48 18.17
C ARG A 320 4.00 16.50 17.09
N GLU A 321 5.01 17.32 17.29
CA GLU A 321 5.50 18.30 16.29
C GLU A 321 6.31 17.65 15.17
N ASN A 322 6.84 16.44 15.41
CA ASN A 322 7.61 15.68 14.43
C ASN A 322 6.66 14.91 13.51
N TYR A 323 5.92 15.64 12.68
CA TYR A 323 4.94 15.06 11.75
C TYR A 323 5.60 14.03 10.81
N MET A 324 6.86 14.22 10.40
CA MET A 324 7.55 13.26 9.52
C MET A 324 7.59 11.83 10.07
N GLN A 325 7.69 11.67 11.40
CA GLN A 325 7.76 10.36 12.07
C GLN A 325 6.47 9.98 12.81
N THR A 326 5.71 10.96 13.30
CA THR A 326 4.56 10.73 14.19
C THR A 326 3.20 10.96 13.53
N GLU A 327 3.16 11.40 12.28
CA GLU A 327 1.93 11.47 11.50
C GLU A 327 1.41 10.07 11.21
N ALA A 328 0.11 9.88 11.48
CA ALA A 328 -0.61 8.67 11.15
C ALA A 328 -1.47 8.93 9.92
N CYS A 329 -1.26 8.14 8.87
CA CYS A 329 -2.00 8.27 7.63
C CYS A 329 -2.77 6.99 7.31
N THR A 330 -3.89 7.14 6.60
CA THR A 330 -4.72 6.01 6.13
C THR A 330 -3.91 5.08 5.23
N TYR A 331 -3.10 5.63 4.33
CA TYR A 331 -2.26 4.88 3.39
C TYR A 331 -1.08 4.15 4.06
N ASN A 332 -0.70 4.48 5.30
CA ASN A 332 0.25 3.65 6.07
C ASN A 332 -0.41 2.34 6.52
N THR A 333 -1.68 2.45 6.92
CA THR A 333 -2.42 1.39 7.63
C THR A 333 -3.15 0.47 6.66
N ALA A 334 -3.66 1.00 5.55
CA ALA A 334 -4.48 0.24 4.58
C ALA A 334 -3.81 -1.06 4.08
N PRO A 335 -2.52 -1.08 3.68
CA PRO A 335 -1.86 -2.32 3.21
C PRO A 335 -1.70 -3.36 4.34
N MET A 336 -1.51 -2.89 5.58
CA MET A 336 -1.30 -3.76 6.73
C MET A 336 -2.55 -4.53 7.13
N VAL A 337 -3.74 -3.99 6.85
CA VAL A 337 -5.00 -4.74 7.07
C VAL A 337 -4.99 -6.03 6.24
N GLY A 338 -4.56 -5.96 4.97
CA GLY A 338 -4.39 -7.13 4.11
C GLY A 338 -3.33 -8.10 4.62
N MET A 339 -2.19 -7.57 5.10
CA MET A 339 -1.12 -8.39 5.70
C MET A 339 -1.58 -9.13 6.95
N PHE A 340 -2.26 -8.44 7.88
CA PHE A 340 -2.78 -9.07 9.09
C PHE A 340 -3.85 -10.10 8.79
N ALA A 341 -4.72 -9.86 7.80
CA ALA A 341 -5.69 -10.86 7.35
C ALA A 341 -5.00 -12.13 6.83
N LYS A 342 -3.94 -11.99 6.02
CA LYS A 342 -3.15 -13.13 5.54
C LYS A 342 -2.47 -13.88 6.67
N LEU A 343 -1.73 -13.19 7.54
CA LEU A 343 -1.01 -13.80 8.65
C LEU A 343 -1.97 -14.52 9.61
N ASN A 344 -3.15 -13.95 9.87
CA ASN A 344 -4.19 -14.61 10.65
C ASN A 344 -4.70 -15.89 9.98
N ARG A 345 -4.91 -15.87 8.65
CA ARG A 345 -5.31 -17.08 7.89
C ARG A 345 -4.26 -18.18 8.00
N MET A 346 -2.98 -17.84 7.82
CA MET A 346 -1.86 -18.79 7.94
C MET A 346 -1.77 -19.39 9.34
N ALA A 347 -1.83 -18.55 10.38
CA ALA A 347 -1.78 -19.01 11.77
C ALA A 347 -2.98 -19.91 12.15
N ARG A 348 -4.13 -19.77 11.47
CA ARG A 348 -5.27 -20.69 11.65
C ARG A 348 -5.01 -22.03 10.97
N GLN A 349 -4.52 -22.01 9.73
CA GLN A 349 -4.17 -23.23 8.99
C GLN A 349 -3.11 -24.06 9.72
N GLU A 350 -2.09 -23.42 10.29
CA GLU A 350 -1.06 -24.09 11.09
C GLU A 350 -1.64 -24.76 12.33
N ARG A 351 -2.60 -24.13 13.03
CA ARG A 351 -3.28 -24.74 14.19
C ARG A 351 -4.14 -25.93 13.80
N GLU A 352 -4.84 -25.82 12.67
CA GLU A 352 -5.68 -26.90 12.15
C GLU A 352 -4.84 -28.12 11.71
N GLN A 353 -3.67 -27.89 11.09
CA GLN A 353 -2.71 -28.93 10.72
C GLN A 353 -1.94 -29.50 11.93
N GLY A 354 -1.66 -28.69 12.94
CA GLY A 354 -1.03 -29.14 14.19
C GLY A 354 -1.96 -29.95 15.10
N SER A 355 -3.28 -29.86 14.89
CA SER A 355 -4.28 -30.62 15.67
C SER A 355 -4.52 -32.04 15.15
N THR A 356 -3.94 -32.46 14.02
CA THR A 356 -4.17 -33.77 13.40
C THR A 356 -3.06 -34.79 13.64
N THR A 357 -2.05 -34.49 14.47
CA THR A 357 -1.08 -35.51 14.91
C THR A 357 -1.64 -36.28 16.11
N PRO A 358 -1.96 -37.59 15.99
CA PRO A 358 -2.33 -38.38 17.15
C PRO A 358 -1.10 -38.50 18.05
N VAL A 359 -1.25 -38.15 19.32
CA VAL A 359 -0.30 -38.56 20.35
C VAL A 359 -0.45 -40.07 20.53
N THR A 360 0.23 -40.85 19.70
CA THR A 360 0.53 -42.25 20.01
C THR A 360 1.62 -42.25 21.07
N SER A 361 1.21 -42.15 22.33
CA SER A 361 2.03 -42.63 23.44
C SER A 361 1.91 -44.14 23.47
N THR A 362 2.88 -44.81 22.88
CA THR A 362 3.20 -46.20 23.17
C THR A 362 3.70 -46.28 24.60
N ALA A 363 2.85 -46.72 25.53
CA ALA A 363 3.28 -47.27 26.79
C ALA A 363 3.37 -48.79 26.64
N ALA A 364 4.59 -49.29 26.45
CA ALA A 364 4.96 -50.69 26.65
C ALA A 364 6.36 -50.74 27.27
N GLU A 365 6.41 -51.30 28.48
CA GLU A 365 7.50 -52.07 29.12
C GLU A 365 8.86 -51.36 29.31
N VAL A 366 9.29 -51.10 30.56
CA VAL A 366 9.91 -52.02 31.54
C VAL A 366 9.63 -51.52 32.95
#